data_AF-A0A2T4V2Q7-F1
#
_entry.id   AF-A0A2T4V2Q7-F1
#
_cell.length_a   1.000
_cell.length_b   1.000
_cell.length_c   1.000
_cell.angle_alpha   90.00
_cell.angle_beta   90.00
_cell.angle_gamma   90.00
#
_symmetry.space_group_name_H-M   'P 1'
#
loop_
_entity.id
_entity.type
_entity.pdbx_description
1 polymer ?
#
loop_
_entity_poly.entity_id
_entity_poly.type
_entity_poly.pdbx_seq_one_letter_code
_entity_poly.pdbx_strand_id
1 'polypeptide(L)'
;MVEDPKPGELNEFFDLPDSPAWWAPAPIDAEREQYRVALVARLGGEQGLQQRALLQRQNAVHAAMVGKPMQREAENTGRVLDGSAGQPGPANCLEWRLFQRQAHRYPMIEHPTELGAYILRGHGRLRVYLSGGDSVGGRLRHEVSDRVVADVANGFEPVAHLHNHPFMFDRKPGDRLYTTEDSKNDIGGALAPSLTDVQAYRNMRERFGLKGAWLTNGLDSIHYTSEDFDRLSAWD
;
A
#
# COMPACT_ATOMS: atom_id res chain seq x y z
N MET A 1 -15.29 12.56 8.92
CA MET A 1 -15.45 11.39 9.81
C MET A 1 -16.27 10.35 9.07
N VAL A 2 -16.01 9.05 9.28
CA VAL A 2 -16.86 7.97 8.78
C VAL A 2 -17.47 7.33 10.02
N GLU A 3 -18.76 7.57 10.26
CA GLU A 3 -19.42 7.36 11.56
C GLU A 3 -19.68 5.89 11.91
N ASP A 4 -19.83 5.00 10.91
CA ASP A 4 -20.07 3.58 11.16
C ASP A 4 -19.05 2.69 10.42
N PRO A 5 -18.64 1.54 10.99
CA PRO A 5 -17.87 0.55 10.24
C PRO A 5 -18.67 0.13 9.02
N LYS A 6 -18.05 0.20 7.85
CA LYS A 6 -18.70 -0.24 6.61
C LYS A 6 -18.88 -1.77 6.70
N PRO A 7 -19.99 -2.34 6.21
CA PRO A 7 -20.09 -3.79 6.06
C PRO A 7 -18.85 -4.35 5.34
N GLY A 8 -18.22 -5.39 5.90
CA GLY A 8 -16.98 -5.97 5.38
C GLY A 8 -15.67 -5.31 5.86
N GLU A 9 -15.75 -4.26 6.68
CA GLU A 9 -14.56 -3.68 7.31
C GLU A 9 -14.09 -4.49 8.52
N LEU A 10 -12.77 -4.58 8.68
CA LEU A 10 -12.09 -5.24 9.78
C LEU A 10 -11.02 -4.31 10.33
N ASN A 11 -10.98 -4.20 11.66
CA ASN A 11 -9.93 -3.50 12.39
C ASN A 11 -9.33 -4.48 13.41
N GLU A 12 -8.04 -4.71 13.34
CA GLU A 12 -7.33 -5.65 14.19
C GLU A 12 -6.10 -5.01 14.82
N PHE A 13 -5.74 -5.52 15.98
CA PHE A 13 -4.59 -5.08 16.74
C PHE A 13 -3.69 -6.27 17.05
N PHE A 14 -2.39 -6.11 16.79
CA PHE A 14 -1.36 -7.08 17.11
C PHE A 14 -0.33 -6.44 18.03
N ASP A 15 -0.02 -7.10 19.13
CA ASP A 15 1.09 -6.77 20.01
C ASP A 15 2.10 -7.93 19.95
N LEU A 16 3.21 -7.71 19.27
CA LEU A 16 4.21 -8.73 18.93
C LEU A 16 5.54 -8.41 19.60
N PRO A 17 6.38 -9.42 19.91
CA PRO A 17 7.78 -9.16 20.20
C PRO A 17 8.45 -8.51 19.00
N ASP A 18 9.28 -7.51 19.24
CA ASP A 18 10.12 -6.89 18.21
C ASP A 18 11.31 -7.80 17.87
N SER A 19 11.04 -8.75 16.98
CA SER A 19 12.01 -9.73 16.50
C SER A 19 12.52 -9.36 15.10
N PRO A 20 13.84 -9.53 14.83
CA PRO A 20 14.41 -9.38 13.49
C PRO A 20 13.69 -10.17 12.39
N ALA A 21 13.05 -11.29 12.75
CA ALA A 21 12.33 -12.13 11.79
C ALA A 21 11.17 -11.42 11.08
N TRP A 22 10.54 -10.42 11.70
CA TRP A 22 9.48 -9.63 11.07
C TRP A 22 9.99 -8.74 9.93
N TRP A 23 11.25 -8.34 10.03
CA TRP A 23 11.90 -7.41 9.10
C TRP A 23 12.71 -8.12 8.01
N ALA A 24 12.93 -9.43 8.16
CA ALA A 24 13.59 -10.24 7.16
C ALA A 24 12.71 -10.40 5.90
N PRO A 25 13.31 -10.66 4.72
CA PRO A 25 12.55 -10.98 3.52
C PRO A 25 11.51 -12.08 3.79
N ALA A 26 10.29 -11.92 3.28
CA ALA A 26 9.26 -12.92 3.45
C ALA A 26 9.71 -14.27 2.88
N PRO A 27 9.38 -15.39 3.53
CA PRO A 27 9.67 -16.71 2.97
C PRO A 27 8.91 -16.92 1.67
N ILE A 28 9.41 -17.84 0.85
CA ILE A 28 8.63 -18.40 -0.27
C ILE A 28 7.79 -19.52 0.33
N ASP A 29 6.51 -19.24 0.58
CA ASP A 29 5.52 -20.25 0.99
C ASP A 29 4.58 -20.58 -0.17
N ALA A 30 3.78 -21.65 0.00
CA ALA A 30 2.92 -22.15 -1.06
C ALA A 30 1.86 -21.13 -1.52
N GLU A 31 1.34 -20.31 -0.59
CA GLU A 31 0.36 -19.28 -0.92
C GLU A 31 0.99 -18.13 -1.72
N ARG A 32 2.19 -17.71 -1.34
CA ARG A 32 2.94 -16.68 -2.07
C ARG A 32 3.26 -17.15 -3.49
N GLU A 33 3.69 -18.39 -3.62
CA GLU A 33 4.00 -18.98 -4.93
C GLU A 33 2.74 -19.12 -5.79
N GLN A 34 1.62 -19.54 -5.20
CA GLN A 34 0.33 -19.60 -5.90
C GLN A 34 -0.11 -18.21 -6.38
N TYR A 35 0.00 -17.18 -5.53
CA TYR A 35 -0.31 -15.80 -5.90
C TYR A 35 0.58 -15.30 -7.03
N ARG A 36 1.89 -15.57 -6.95
CA ARG A 36 2.87 -15.24 -7.99
C ARG A 36 2.55 -15.91 -9.32
N VAL A 37 2.29 -17.21 -9.32
CA VAL A 37 1.93 -17.97 -10.55
C VAL A 37 0.66 -17.41 -11.19
N ALA A 38 -0.36 -17.07 -10.38
CA ALA A 38 -1.57 -16.45 -10.88
C ALA A 38 -1.29 -15.09 -11.54
N LEU A 39 -0.47 -14.24 -10.92
CA LEU A 39 -0.07 -12.95 -11.49
C LEU A 39 0.71 -13.12 -12.79
N VAL A 40 1.69 -14.02 -12.84
CA VAL A 40 2.48 -14.32 -14.04
C VAL A 40 1.57 -14.74 -15.19
N ALA A 41 0.58 -15.60 -14.93
CA ALA A 41 -0.39 -16.03 -15.94
C ALA A 41 -1.24 -14.85 -16.46
N ARG A 42 -1.68 -13.94 -15.58
CA ARG A 42 -2.47 -12.75 -15.95
C ARG A 42 -1.64 -11.69 -16.68
N LEU A 43 -0.34 -11.61 -16.40
CA LEU A 43 0.58 -10.62 -16.97
C LEU A 43 1.31 -11.11 -18.21
N GLY A 44 1.12 -12.37 -18.61
CA GLY A 44 1.75 -12.97 -19.78
C GLY A 44 3.23 -13.32 -19.60
N GLY A 45 3.72 -13.45 -18.36
CA GLY A 45 5.09 -13.83 -18.05
C GLY A 45 5.73 -13.03 -16.90
N GLU A 46 6.87 -13.52 -16.41
CA GLU A 46 7.64 -12.93 -15.30
C GLU A 46 8.04 -11.48 -15.55
N GLN A 47 8.38 -11.14 -16.80
CA GLN A 47 8.80 -9.79 -17.18
C GLN A 47 7.69 -8.76 -16.90
N GLY A 48 6.42 -9.15 -17.08
CA GLY A 48 5.28 -8.29 -16.83
C GLY A 48 5.02 -8.02 -15.35
N LEU A 49 5.57 -8.85 -14.46
CA LEU A 49 5.45 -8.75 -13.00
C LEU A 49 6.58 -7.95 -12.36
N GLN A 50 7.68 -7.71 -13.08
CA GLN A 50 8.78 -6.90 -12.56
C GLN A 50 8.31 -5.48 -12.22
N GLN A 51 8.71 -4.97 -11.05
CA GLN A 51 8.29 -3.64 -10.58
C GLN A 51 8.54 -2.53 -11.58
N ARG A 52 9.69 -2.53 -12.25
CA ARG A 52 9.99 -1.54 -13.28
C ARG A 52 8.97 -1.58 -14.43
N ALA A 53 8.55 -2.76 -14.87
CA ALA A 53 7.55 -2.91 -15.93
C ALA A 53 6.16 -2.44 -15.48
N LEU A 54 5.77 -2.73 -14.23
CA LEU A 54 4.52 -2.26 -13.64
C LEU A 54 4.50 -0.73 -13.53
N LEU A 55 5.56 -0.13 -12.99
CA LEU A 55 5.72 1.32 -12.88
C LEU A 55 5.71 2.00 -14.26
N GLN A 56 6.41 1.46 -15.25
CA GLN A 56 6.40 2.00 -16.62
C GLN A 56 5.01 1.95 -17.25
N ARG A 57 4.28 0.85 -17.05
CA ARG A 57 2.89 0.72 -17.52
C ARG A 57 1.99 1.76 -16.88
N GLN A 58 2.02 1.88 -15.55
CA GLN A 58 1.18 2.84 -14.82
C GLN A 58 1.54 4.29 -15.19
N ASN A 59 2.84 4.61 -15.27
CA ASN A 59 3.31 5.93 -15.69
C ASN A 59 2.79 6.31 -17.08
N ALA A 60 2.84 5.39 -18.05
CA ALA A 60 2.32 5.63 -19.39
C ALA A 60 0.81 5.93 -19.40
N VAL A 61 0.04 5.21 -18.57
CA VAL A 61 -1.40 5.47 -18.41
C VAL A 61 -1.65 6.86 -17.81
N HIS A 62 -0.98 7.21 -16.71
CA HIS A 62 -1.13 8.52 -16.06
C HIS A 62 -0.66 9.69 -16.95
N ALA A 63 0.47 9.54 -17.64
CA ALA A 63 1.02 10.56 -18.51
C ALA A 63 0.13 10.86 -19.73
N ALA A 64 -0.65 9.88 -20.19
CA ALA A 64 -1.63 10.08 -21.27
C ALA A 64 -2.85 10.92 -20.85
N MET A 65 -3.08 11.13 -19.55
CA MET A 65 -4.22 11.88 -19.01
C MET A 65 -3.92 13.38 -18.86
N VAL A 66 -3.44 14.01 -19.94
CA VAL A 66 -3.03 15.43 -19.97
C VAL A 66 -4.17 16.36 -19.51
N GLY A 67 -3.84 17.35 -18.68
CA GLY A 67 -4.79 18.35 -18.18
C GLY A 67 -5.66 17.90 -17.00
N LYS A 68 -5.40 16.70 -16.46
CA LYS A 68 -6.01 16.18 -15.24
C LYS A 68 -4.97 16.11 -14.11
N PRO A 69 -5.39 16.07 -12.82
CA PRO A 69 -4.46 15.87 -11.70
C PRO A 69 -3.54 14.65 -11.85
N MET A 70 -3.96 13.67 -12.66
CA MET A 70 -3.21 12.45 -13.01
C MET A 70 -1.82 12.72 -13.60
N GLN A 71 -1.54 13.91 -14.16
CA GLN A 71 -0.17 14.26 -14.55
C GLN A 71 0.80 14.25 -13.36
N ARG A 72 0.35 14.69 -12.18
CA ARG A 72 1.17 14.67 -10.96
C ARG A 72 1.28 13.28 -10.36
N GLU A 73 0.31 12.40 -10.62
CA GLU A 73 0.45 10.97 -10.32
C GLU A 73 1.63 10.36 -11.12
N ALA A 74 1.79 10.76 -12.39
CA ALA A 74 2.92 10.33 -13.20
C ALA A 74 4.27 10.84 -12.66
N GLU A 75 4.31 12.02 -12.04
CA GLU A 75 5.52 12.55 -11.38
C GLU A 75 5.98 11.63 -10.24
N ASN A 76 5.07 11.17 -9.38
CA ASN A 76 5.39 10.22 -8.31
C ASN A 76 5.96 8.93 -8.87
N THR A 77 5.34 8.36 -9.91
CA THR A 77 5.89 7.16 -10.56
C THR A 77 7.27 7.42 -11.17
N GLY A 78 7.48 8.60 -11.76
CA GLY A 78 8.78 9.02 -12.29
C GLY A 78 9.88 9.04 -11.23
N ARG A 79 9.58 9.59 -10.03
CA ARG A 79 10.48 9.62 -8.87
C ARG A 79 10.88 8.24 -8.35
N VAL A 80 9.99 7.25 -8.50
CA VAL A 80 10.32 5.86 -8.14
C VAL A 80 11.18 5.22 -9.24
N LEU A 81 10.86 5.46 -10.50
CA LEU A 81 11.58 4.92 -11.65
C LEU A 81 13.02 5.43 -11.77
N ASP A 82 13.26 6.69 -11.40
CA ASP A 82 14.58 7.32 -11.39
C ASP A 82 15.38 7.03 -10.10
N GLY A 83 14.74 6.46 -9.08
CA GLY A 83 15.35 6.12 -7.80
C GLY A 83 15.54 7.31 -6.85
N SER A 84 14.85 8.43 -7.08
CA SER A 84 14.93 9.63 -6.23
C SER A 84 13.97 9.61 -5.03
N ALA A 85 12.97 8.73 -5.03
CA ALA A 85 12.09 8.49 -3.88
C ALA A 85 11.77 6.99 -3.70
N GLY A 86 11.89 6.51 -2.46
CA GLY A 86 11.63 5.14 -2.07
C GLY A 86 12.62 4.11 -2.61
N GLN A 87 12.59 2.91 -2.03
CA GLN A 87 13.45 1.78 -2.43
C GLN A 87 12.60 0.52 -2.66
N PRO A 88 12.32 0.12 -3.92
CA PRO A 88 11.63 -1.13 -4.20
C PRO A 88 12.48 -2.35 -3.82
N GLY A 89 11.85 -3.38 -3.31
CA GLY A 89 12.46 -4.66 -2.95
C GLY A 89 11.42 -5.73 -2.66
N PRO A 90 11.84 -6.95 -2.30
CA PRO A 90 10.89 -7.99 -1.89
C PRO A 90 10.17 -7.58 -0.61
N ALA A 91 8.89 -7.95 -0.48
CA ALA A 91 8.16 -7.77 0.76
C ALA A 91 8.83 -8.52 1.92
N ASN A 92 8.86 -7.91 3.11
CA ASN A 92 9.32 -8.54 4.34
C ASN A 92 8.23 -9.42 4.97
N CYS A 93 8.60 -10.21 5.98
CA CYS A 93 7.70 -11.13 6.67
C CYS A 93 6.44 -10.45 7.21
N LEU A 94 6.56 -9.28 7.87
CA LEU A 94 5.42 -8.56 8.41
C LEU A 94 4.47 -8.12 7.29
N GLU A 95 5.00 -7.53 6.23
CA GLU A 95 4.23 -7.07 5.06
C GLU A 95 3.45 -8.22 4.42
N TRP A 96 4.11 -9.37 4.20
CA TRP A 96 3.48 -10.57 3.65
C TRP A 96 2.39 -11.11 4.55
N ARG A 97 2.60 -11.19 5.88
CA ARG A 97 1.58 -11.70 6.81
C ARG A 97 0.35 -10.80 6.86
N LEU A 98 0.54 -9.48 6.80
CA LEU A 98 -0.58 -8.53 6.75
C LEU A 98 -1.35 -8.65 5.42
N PHE A 99 -0.63 -8.79 4.30
CA PHE A 99 -1.24 -9.04 3.00
C PHE A 99 -2.03 -10.36 2.97
N GLN A 100 -1.44 -11.47 3.43
CA GLN A 100 -2.11 -12.77 3.51
C GLN A 100 -3.42 -12.70 4.30
N ARG A 101 -3.40 -11.97 5.42
CA ARG A 101 -4.59 -11.81 6.26
C ARG A 101 -5.75 -11.18 5.51
N GLN A 102 -5.47 -10.18 4.66
CA GLN A 102 -6.49 -9.60 3.78
C GLN A 102 -6.85 -10.57 2.64
N ALA A 103 -5.87 -11.25 2.05
CA ALA A 103 -6.09 -12.21 0.96
C ALA A 103 -6.93 -13.43 1.35
N HIS A 104 -6.87 -13.86 2.61
CA HIS A 104 -7.72 -14.93 3.17
C HIS A 104 -9.18 -14.51 3.31
N ARG A 105 -9.44 -13.19 3.43
CA ARG A 105 -10.79 -12.64 3.47
C ARG A 105 -11.33 -12.40 2.07
N TYR A 106 -10.47 -11.89 1.20
CA TYR A 106 -10.79 -11.50 -0.16
C TYR A 106 -9.69 -11.99 -1.10
N PRO A 107 -9.92 -13.02 -1.92
CA PRO A 107 -8.93 -13.52 -2.87
C PRO A 107 -8.45 -12.39 -3.78
N MET A 108 -7.20 -11.93 -3.62
CA MET A 108 -6.75 -10.62 -4.12
C MET A 108 -6.67 -10.49 -5.64
N ILE A 109 -6.69 -11.60 -6.38
CA ILE A 109 -6.71 -11.61 -7.85
C ILE A 109 -8.13 -11.39 -8.37
N GLU A 110 -9.08 -12.14 -7.84
CA GLU A 110 -10.49 -12.12 -8.25
C GLU A 110 -11.24 -10.95 -7.60
N HIS A 111 -10.84 -10.62 -6.38
CA HIS A 111 -11.47 -9.64 -5.53
C HIS A 111 -10.45 -8.67 -4.91
N PRO A 112 -9.78 -7.83 -5.72
CA PRO A 112 -8.81 -6.85 -5.22
C PRO A 112 -9.44 -5.90 -4.21
N THR A 113 -8.75 -5.71 -3.08
CA THR A 113 -9.13 -4.80 -1.99
C THR A 113 -7.91 -4.07 -1.45
N GLU A 114 -8.11 -3.09 -0.60
CA GLU A 114 -7.05 -2.42 0.13
C GLU A 114 -7.10 -2.69 1.63
N LEU A 115 -5.92 -2.83 2.21
CA LEU A 115 -5.63 -2.82 3.63
C LEU A 115 -4.66 -1.67 3.93
N GLY A 116 -4.77 -1.09 5.11
CA GLY A 116 -3.81 -0.17 5.70
C GLY A 116 -3.39 -0.67 7.08
N ALA A 117 -2.14 -0.44 7.49
CA ALA A 117 -1.65 -0.83 8.79
C ALA A 117 -0.69 0.22 9.37
N TYR A 118 -0.95 0.67 10.59
CA TYR A 118 0.04 1.45 11.33
C TYR A 118 0.97 0.50 12.08
N ILE A 119 2.28 0.69 11.91
CA ILE A 119 3.33 -0.12 12.52
C ILE A 119 4.12 0.76 13.47
N LEU A 120 4.04 0.43 14.76
CA LEU A 120 4.72 1.14 15.83
C LEU A 120 5.73 0.24 16.53
N ARG A 121 6.80 0.83 17.04
CA ARG A 121 7.88 0.12 17.72
C ARG A 121 8.24 0.81 19.03
N GLY A 122 8.32 0.07 20.12
CA GLY A 122 8.66 0.64 21.42
C GLY A 122 8.70 -0.44 22.48
N HIS A 123 9.53 -0.25 23.51
CA HIS A 123 9.59 -1.16 24.67
C HIS A 123 9.87 -2.64 24.30
N GLY A 124 10.61 -2.89 23.22
CA GLY A 124 10.87 -4.26 22.71
C GLY A 124 9.65 -4.93 22.06
N ARG A 125 8.63 -4.14 21.68
CA ARG A 125 7.37 -4.59 21.09
C ARG A 125 7.12 -3.92 19.75
N LEU A 126 6.39 -4.63 18.89
CA LEU A 126 5.72 -4.07 17.72
C LEU A 126 4.24 -4.04 17.98
N ARG A 127 3.64 -2.88 17.72
CA ARG A 127 2.19 -2.70 17.74
C ARG A 127 1.72 -2.41 16.33
N VAL A 128 0.83 -3.26 15.85
CA VAL A 128 0.32 -3.17 14.48
C VAL A 128 -1.19 -3.01 14.53
N TYR A 129 -1.68 -1.93 13.93
CA TYR A 129 -3.10 -1.62 13.80
C TYR A 129 -3.51 -1.79 12.36
N LEU A 130 -4.09 -2.94 12.03
CA LEU A 130 -4.54 -3.28 10.69
C LEU A 130 -5.99 -2.83 10.50
N SER A 131 -6.26 -2.23 9.36
CA SER A 131 -7.60 -1.89 8.87
C SER A 131 -7.73 -2.36 7.43
N GLY A 132 -8.85 -2.98 7.08
CA GLY A 132 -9.09 -3.41 5.70
C GLY A 132 -10.56 -3.66 5.43
N GLY A 133 -10.99 -3.44 4.19
CA GLY A 133 -12.39 -3.54 3.80
C GLY A 133 -12.60 -4.35 2.53
N ASP A 134 -13.85 -4.39 2.09
CA ASP A 134 -14.28 -5.05 0.86
C ASP A 134 -14.14 -4.16 -0.40
N SER A 135 -13.21 -3.20 -0.36
CA SER A 135 -13.07 -2.17 -1.41
C SER A 135 -11.62 -1.71 -1.56
N VAL A 136 -11.34 -1.11 -2.72
CA VAL A 136 -10.16 -0.26 -2.93
C VAL A 136 -10.45 1.19 -2.51
N GLY A 137 -9.44 2.03 -2.36
CA GLY A 137 -9.58 3.39 -1.85
C GLY A 137 -9.96 3.42 -0.37
N GLY A 138 -9.22 2.68 0.45
CA GLY A 138 -9.42 2.62 1.90
C GLY A 138 -9.43 4.01 2.54
N ARG A 139 -10.23 4.19 3.60
CA ARG A 139 -10.22 5.43 4.40
C ARG A 139 -9.68 5.16 5.78
N LEU A 140 -8.80 6.03 6.25
CA LEU A 140 -8.28 5.98 7.60
C LEU A 140 -9.41 6.21 8.61
N ARG A 141 -9.58 5.27 9.53
CA ARG A 141 -10.56 5.36 10.61
C ARG A 141 -9.99 6.12 11.80
N HIS A 142 -10.78 7.04 12.34
CA HIS A 142 -10.33 7.89 13.44
C HIS A 142 -10.05 7.07 14.70
N GLU A 143 -10.88 6.06 14.98
CA GLU A 143 -10.77 5.14 16.12
C GLU A 143 -9.45 4.36 16.12
N VAL A 144 -8.93 4.06 14.93
CA VAL A 144 -7.62 3.43 14.76
C VAL A 144 -6.53 4.47 14.93
N SER A 145 -6.66 5.63 14.28
CA SER A 145 -5.68 6.71 14.39
C SER A 145 -5.52 7.25 15.83
N ASP A 146 -6.59 7.29 16.62
CA ASP A 146 -6.55 7.80 17.99
C ASP A 146 -5.82 6.84 18.92
N ARG A 147 -5.94 5.53 18.70
CA ARG A 147 -5.14 4.51 19.40
C ARG A 147 -3.66 4.62 19.06
N VAL A 148 -3.35 4.86 17.79
CA VAL A 148 -1.96 5.10 17.33
C VAL A 148 -1.39 6.34 18.03
N VAL A 149 -2.12 7.46 18.05
CA VAL A 149 -1.70 8.69 18.75
C VAL A 149 -1.46 8.43 20.23
N ALA A 150 -2.35 7.70 20.90
CA ALA A 150 -2.18 7.34 22.31
C ALA A 150 -0.91 6.51 22.55
N ASP A 151 -0.61 5.55 21.68
CA ASP A 151 0.60 4.75 21.79
C ASP A 151 1.88 5.51 21.50
N VAL A 152 1.83 6.43 20.54
CA VAL A 152 2.95 7.36 20.30
C VAL A 152 3.21 8.22 21.54
N ALA A 153 2.15 8.73 22.19
CA ALA A 153 2.28 9.44 23.46
C ALA A 153 2.84 8.55 24.59
N ASN A 154 2.67 7.23 24.51
CA ASN A 154 3.24 6.24 25.42
C ASN A 154 4.67 5.79 25.03
N GLY A 155 5.33 6.52 24.14
CA GLY A 155 6.74 6.29 23.79
C GLY A 155 6.96 5.22 22.71
N PHE A 156 5.92 4.82 21.98
CA PHE A 156 6.09 4.05 20.74
C PHE A 156 6.46 4.98 19.58
N GLU A 157 7.41 4.57 18.75
CA GLU A 157 7.76 5.26 17.52
C GLU A 157 6.87 4.78 16.36
N PRO A 158 6.25 5.68 15.59
CA PRO A 158 5.45 5.32 14.42
C PRO A 158 6.35 5.05 13.21
N VAL A 159 6.84 3.81 13.12
CA VAL A 159 7.80 3.35 12.11
C VAL A 159 7.27 3.54 10.70
N ALA A 160 6.07 3.04 10.41
CA ALA A 160 5.49 3.15 9.08
C ALA A 160 3.96 3.05 9.07
N HIS A 161 3.36 3.64 8.04
CA HIS A 161 2.04 3.25 7.58
C HIS A 161 2.21 2.40 6.34
N LEU A 162 1.74 1.16 6.40
CA LEU A 162 1.72 0.24 5.28
C LEU A 162 0.34 0.28 4.61
N HIS A 163 0.28 0.22 3.30
CA HIS A 163 -0.94 -0.23 2.60
C HIS A 163 -0.60 -1.02 1.34
N ASN A 164 -1.58 -1.72 0.77
CA ASN A 164 -1.35 -2.48 -0.46
C ASN A 164 -1.87 -1.79 -1.71
N HIS A 165 -1.16 -1.97 -2.82
CA HIS A 165 -1.61 -1.63 -4.17
C HIS A 165 -2.01 -2.94 -4.88
N PRO A 166 -3.32 -3.26 -4.94
CA PRO A 166 -3.76 -4.52 -5.52
C PRO A 166 -3.62 -4.51 -7.05
N PHE A 167 -3.57 -5.71 -7.63
CA PHE A 167 -3.76 -5.88 -9.07
C PHE A 167 -5.25 -5.86 -9.39
N MET A 168 -5.66 -4.94 -10.24
CA MET A 168 -7.05 -4.70 -10.64
C MET A 168 -7.22 -5.10 -12.09
N PHE A 169 -7.39 -6.40 -12.34
CA PHE A 169 -7.65 -6.88 -13.70
C PHE A 169 -9.14 -6.75 -14.08
N ASP A 170 -9.42 -6.86 -15.39
CA ASP A 170 -10.79 -6.93 -15.94
C ASP A 170 -11.70 -5.76 -15.54
N ARG A 171 -11.10 -4.60 -15.26
CA ARG A 171 -11.80 -3.39 -14.83
C ARG A 171 -12.81 -2.93 -15.87
N LYS A 172 -13.96 -2.45 -15.38
CA LYS A 172 -15.04 -1.90 -16.20
C LYS A 172 -15.50 -0.57 -15.63
N PRO A 173 -15.69 0.47 -16.46
CA PRO A 173 -16.19 1.75 -16.00
C PRO A 173 -17.45 1.61 -15.12
N GLY A 174 -17.44 2.24 -13.94
CA GLY A 174 -18.51 2.13 -12.94
C GLY A 174 -18.48 0.86 -12.07
N ASP A 175 -17.44 0.04 -12.16
CA ASP A 175 -17.24 -1.08 -11.22
C ASP A 175 -16.90 -0.62 -9.79
N ARG A 176 -16.77 -1.59 -8.88
CA ARG A 176 -16.41 -1.35 -7.46
C ARG A 176 -15.00 -0.79 -7.25
N LEU A 177 -14.21 -0.68 -8.32
CA LEU A 177 -12.83 -0.20 -8.31
C LEU A 177 -12.71 1.26 -8.78
N TYR A 178 -13.85 1.98 -8.80
CA TYR A 178 -13.97 3.37 -9.25
C TYR A 178 -13.39 3.58 -10.64
N THR A 179 -13.50 2.56 -11.50
CA THR A 179 -12.92 2.61 -12.84
C THR A 179 -13.64 3.65 -13.69
N THR A 180 -12.87 4.42 -14.44
CA THR A 180 -13.33 5.34 -15.48
C THR A 180 -12.89 4.82 -16.85
N GLU A 181 -13.39 5.44 -17.93
CA GLU A 181 -12.91 5.12 -19.28
C GLU A 181 -11.39 5.31 -19.43
N ASP A 182 -10.83 6.29 -18.72
CA ASP A 182 -9.40 6.60 -18.78
C ASP A 182 -8.56 5.61 -17.98
N SER A 183 -9.08 5.11 -16.86
CA SER A 183 -8.34 4.24 -15.93
C SER A 183 -8.55 2.75 -16.16
N LYS A 184 -9.43 2.34 -17.08
CA LYS A 184 -9.77 0.91 -17.30
C LYS A 184 -8.58 0.03 -17.69
N ASN A 185 -7.53 0.62 -18.26
CA ASN A 185 -6.32 -0.08 -18.66
C ASN A 185 -5.22 -0.05 -17.58
N ASP A 186 -5.42 0.69 -16.49
CA ASP A 186 -4.52 0.62 -15.34
C ASP A 186 -4.85 -0.61 -14.50
N ILE A 187 -3.96 -1.59 -14.55
CA ILE A 187 -4.09 -2.85 -13.83
C ILE A 187 -3.56 -2.79 -12.40
N GLY A 188 -3.06 -1.64 -11.93
CA GLY A 188 -2.50 -1.50 -10.58
C GLY A 188 -1.25 -2.34 -10.34
N GLY A 189 -1.01 -2.69 -9.07
CA GLY A 189 0.15 -3.47 -8.62
C GLY A 189 1.52 -2.74 -8.65
N ALA A 190 1.57 -1.54 -9.22
CA ALA A 190 2.76 -0.70 -9.23
C ALA A 190 2.94 0.03 -7.89
N LEU A 191 4.19 0.13 -7.45
CA LEU A 191 4.57 0.60 -6.13
C LEU A 191 4.97 2.09 -6.12
N ALA A 192 4.17 2.95 -6.75
CA ALA A 192 4.30 4.40 -6.62
C ALA A 192 3.09 4.97 -5.88
N PRO A 193 3.26 5.84 -4.86
CA PRO A 193 2.16 6.38 -4.10
C PRO A 193 1.34 7.34 -4.95
N SER A 194 0.04 7.32 -4.73
CA SER A 194 -0.85 8.33 -5.29
C SER A 194 -0.65 9.70 -4.61
N LEU A 195 -1.18 10.78 -5.20
CA LEU A 195 -1.22 12.10 -4.55
C LEU A 195 -1.94 12.04 -3.19
N THR A 196 -2.99 11.22 -3.11
CA THR A 196 -3.78 11.01 -1.90
C THR A 196 -2.95 10.34 -0.82
N ASP A 197 -2.14 9.34 -1.19
CA ASP A 197 -1.25 8.65 -0.26
C ASP A 197 -0.22 9.61 0.32
N VAL A 198 0.46 10.38 -0.54
CA VAL A 198 1.47 11.36 -0.10
C VAL A 198 0.87 12.42 0.81
N GLN A 199 -0.32 12.93 0.48
CA GLN A 199 -1.03 13.86 1.36
C GLN A 199 -1.33 13.24 2.73
N ALA A 200 -1.79 11.99 2.75
CA ALA A 200 -2.07 11.29 4.00
C ALA A 200 -0.79 11.13 4.85
N TYR A 201 0.32 10.75 4.23
CA TYR A 201 1.60 10.57 4.92
C TYR A 201 2.16 11.88 5.49
N ARG A 202 2.04 12.98 4.76
CA ARG A 202 2.39 14.32 5.28
C ARG A 202 1.55 14.68 6.50
N ASN A 203 0.24 14.48 6.43
CA ASN A 203 -0.65 14.73 7.56
C ASN A 203 -0.34 13.82 8.77
N MET A 204 0.00 12.55 8.54
CA MET A 204 0.42 11.62 9.60
C MET A 204 1.75 12.02 10.24
N ARG A 205 2.72 12.45 9.42
CA ARG A 205 4.01 12.98 9.88
C ARG A 205 3.80 14.19 10.78
N GLU A 206 2.95 15.13 10.38
CA GLU A 206 2.62 16.31 11.19
C GLU A 206 1.87 15.95 12.46
N ARG A 207 0.89 15.03 12.38
CA ARG A 207 0.02 14.69 13.51
C ARG A 207 0.73 13.92 14.62
N PHE A 208 1.56 12.94 14.26
CA PHE A 208 2.17 12.04 15.24
C PHE A 208 3.60 11.60 14.90
N GLY A 209 4.26 12.22 13.91
CA GLY A 209 5.68 12.01 13.66
C GLY A 209 6.01 10.74 12.88
N LEU A 210 5.12 10.27 11.99
CA LEU A 210 5.33 9.14 11.11
C LEU A 210 6.72 9.16 10.42
N LYS A 211 7.46 8.04 10.51
CA LYS A 211 8.83 7.92 9.99
C LYS A 211 8.93 7.42 8.56
N GLY A 212 7.93 6.70 8.07
CA GLY A 212 7.94 6.16 6.72
C GLY A 212 6.58 5.67 6.25
N ALA A 213 6.52 5.29 4.99
CA ALA A 213 5.33 4.68 4.39
C ALA A 213 5.74 3.49 3.52
N TRP A 214 4.99 2.40 3.61
CA TRP A 214 5.28 1.17 2.88
C TRP A 214 4.13 0.85 1.93
N LEU A 215 4.45 0.63 0.66
CA LEU A 215 3.47 0.12 -0.29
C LEU A 215 3.86 -1.30 -0.66
N THR A 216 2.91 -2.22 -0.60
CA THR A 216 3.12 -3.60 -1.03
C THR A 216 2.13 -4.01 -2.11
N ASN A 217 2.52 -4.88 -3.03
CA ASN A 217 1.57 -5.54 -3.94
C ASN A 217 1.40 -7.02 -3.58
N GLY A 218 1.87 -7.42 -2.40
CA GLY A 218 1.86 -8.80 -1.89
C GLY A 218 3.14 -9.58 -2.21
N LEU A 219 3.89 -9.24 -3.27
CA LEU A 219 5.15 -9.91 -3.59
C LEU A 219 6.36 -9.04 -3.31
N ASP A 220 6.28 -7.80 -3.78
CA ASP A 220 7.26 -6.75 -3.58
C ASP A 220 6.66 -5.64 -2.71
N SER A 221 7.57 -4.86 -2.15
CA SER A 221 7.27 -3.65 -1.43
C SER A 221 8.22 -2.53 -1.81
N ILE A 222 7.82 -1.30 -1.50
CA ILE A 222 8.69 -0.14 -1.51
C ILE A 222 8.58 0.54 -0.16
N HIS A 223 9.71 0.98 0.36
CA HIS A 223 9.76 1.73 1.61
C HIS A 223 10.17 3.16 1.32
N TYR A 224 9.32 4.10 1.74
CA TYR A 224 9.56 5.54 1.70
C TYR A 224 9.95 6.02 3.09
N THR A 225 10.95 6.90 3.16
CA THR A 225 11.24 7.63 4.40
C THR A 225 10.37 8.88 4.50
N SER A 226 10.31 9.48 5.69
CA SER A 226 9.55 10.72 5.88
C SER A 226 10.05 11.90 5.05
N GLU A 227 11.33 11.88 4.64
CA GLU A 227 11.94 12.86 3.73
C GLU A 227 11.48 12.67 2.28
N ASP A 228 11.16 11.44 1.87
CA ASP A 228 10.63 11.18 0.53
C ASP A 228 9.26 11.85 0.35
N PHE A 229 8.50 12.05 1.42
CA PHE A 229 7.20 12.72 1.36
C PHE A 229 7.31 14.16 0.82
N ASP A 230 8.45 14.82 1.00
CA ASP A 230 8.70 16.18 0.50
C ASP A 230 9.15 16.18 -0.97
N ARG A 231 9.65 15.05 -1.47
CA ARG A 231 10.09 14.86 -2.87
C ARG A 231 8.94 14.45 -3.79
N LEU A 232 7.93 13.79 -3.22
CA LEU A 232 6.75 13.33 -3.90
C LEU A 232 5.68 14.43 -4.00
N SER A 233 4.91 14.41 -5.07
CA SER A 233 3.76 15.27 -5.29
C SER A 233 2.57 14.81 -4.43
N ALA A 234 1.81 15.78 -3.91
CA ALA A 234 0.57 15.59 -3.16
C ALA A 234 -0.52 16.51 -3.74
N TRP A 235 -1.73 16.50 -3.20
CA TRP A 235 -2.73 17.52 -3.54
C TRP A 235 -2.27 18.92 -3.06
N ASP A 236 -2.74 19.97 -3.75
CA ASP A 236 -2.50 21.38 -3.35
C ASP A 236 -3.45 21.83 -2.24
#